data_AF-G5J8D5-F1
#
_entry.id   AF-G5J8D5-F1
#
_cell.length_a   1.000
_cell.length_b   1.000
_cell.length_c   1.000
_cell.angle_alpha   90.00
_cell.angle_beta   90.00
_cell.angle_gamma   90.00
#
_symmetry.space_group_name_H-M   'P 1'
#
loop_
_entity.id
_entity.type
_entity.pdbx_description
1 polymer ?
#
loop_
_entity_poly.entity_id
_entity_poly.type
_entity_poly.pdbx_seq_one_letter_code
_entity_poly.pdbx_strand_id
1 'polypeptide(L)'
;MKLNQIRKWHSALAPIVMLPLIMTVCTGVIYRLSKDWFGLSRDQVHFLMSIHEGEYLGHTLEPFYVLFNGLGVIWMLVTGGVMVFQNLKRSFKS
;
A
#
# COMPACT_ATOMS: atom_id res chain seq x y z
N MET A 1 -3.50 -13.53 19.77
CA MET A 1 -3.32 -12.09 20.05
C MET A 1 -4.67 -11.47 20.40
N LYS A 2 -4.78 -10.64 21.44
CA LYS A 2 -6.08 -10.03 21.82
C LYS A 2 -6.50 -9.01 20.75
N LEU A 3 -7.80 -8.87 20.44
CA LEU A 3 -8.29 -7.90 19.44
C LEU A 3 -7.76 -6.48 19.69
N ASN A 4 -7.70 -6.05 20.96
CA ASN A 4 -7.18 -4.73 21.31
C ASN A 4 -5.69 -4.57 20.95
N GLN A 5 -4.90 -5.64 21.01
CA GLN A 5 -3.51 -5.62 20.57
C GLN A 5 -3.44 -5.50 19.04
N ILE A 6 -4.25 -6.27 18.29
CA ILE A 6 -4.31 -6.17 16.82
C ILE A 6 -4.65 -4.74 16.42
N ARG A 7 -5.66 -4.12 17.04
CA ARG A 7 -6.04 -2.73 16.77
C ARG A 7 -4.91 -1.76 17.08
N LYS A 8 -4.24 -1.90 18.23
CA LYS A 8 -3.11 -1.03 18.61
C LYS A 8 -1.98 -1.10 17.58
N TRP A 9 -1.59 -2.31 17.17
CA TRP A 9 -0.53 -2.49 16.17
C TRP A 9 -0.96 -2.01 14.78
N HIS A 10 -2.19 -2.35 14.36
CA HIS A 10 -2.78 -1.87 13.11
C HIS A 10 -2.70 -0.35 13.01
N SER A 11 -3.28 0.35 13.98
CA SER A 11 -3.33 1.81 13.97
C SER A 11 -1.95 2.47 14.11
N ALA A 12 -1.01 1.85 14.83
CA ALA A 12 0.33 2.42 15.01
C ALA A 12 1.21 2.31 13.75
N LEU A 13 1.17 1.17 13.05
CA LEU A 13 1.98 0.95 11.85
C LEU A 13 1.28 1.38 10.56
N ALA A 14 -0.04 1.56 10.58
CA ALA A 14 -0.81 1.97 9.39
C ALA A 14 -0.24 3.21 8.69
N PRO A 15 0.14 4.31 9.36
CA PRO A 15 0.72 5.47 8.67
C PRO A 15 2.02 5.14 7.94
N ILE A 16 2.86 4.30 8.53
CA ILE A 16 4.16 3.90 7.97
C ILE A 16 3.97 3.02 6.73
N VAL A 17 3.01 2.10 6.79
CA VAL A 17 2.68 1.20 5.68
C VAL A 17 1.91 1.92 4.57
N MET A 18 0.97 2.79 4.94
CA MET A 18 0.08 3.47 3.98
C MET A 18 0.79 4.55 3.18
N LEU A 19 1.77 5.26 3.75
CA LEU A 19 2.52 6.30 3.05
C LEU A 19 3.12 5.81 1.72
N PRO A 20 3.99 4.78 1.70
CA PRO A 20 4.54 4.27 0.46
C PRO A 20 3.47 3.58 -0.41
N LEU A 21 2.47 2.92 0.18
CA LEU A 21 1.37 2.31 -0.59
C LEU A 21 0.57 3.34 -1.38
N ILE A 22 0.25 4.50 -0.80
CA ILE A 22 -0.44 5.57 -1.51
C ILE A 22 0.44 6.08 -2.64
N MET A 23 1.73 6.29 -2.40
CA MET A 23 2.67 6.72 -3.42
C MET A 23 2.70 5.74 -4.60
N THR A 24 2.86 4.44 -4.35
CA THR A 24 2.89 3.41 -5.40
C THR A 24 1.58 3.31 -6.17
N VAL A 25 0.43 3.33 -5.48
CA VAL A 25 -0.88 3.30 -6.15
C VAL A 25 -1.09 4.54 -7.01
N CYS A 26 -0.81 5.73 -6.47
CA CYS A 26 -0.97 6.98 -7.21
C CYS A 26 -0.07 7.02 -8.44
N THR A 27 1.22 6.70 -8.31
CA THR A 27 2.15 6.72 -9.45
C THR A 27 1.79 5.68 -10.50
N GLY A 28 1.37 4.48 -10.11
CA GLY A 28 0.93 3.43 -11.03
C GLY A 28 -0.34 3.82 -11.80
N VAL A 29 -1.33 4.41 -11.12
CA VAL A 29 -2.56 4.91 -11.75
C VAL A 29 -2.25 6.06 -12.70
N ILE A 30 -1.48 7.07 -12.25
CA ILE A 30 -1.10 8.21 -13.08
C ILE A 30 -0.31 7.73 -14.30
N TYR A 31 0.67 6.84 -14.13
CA TYR A 31 1.46 6.28 -15.23
C TYR A 31 0.58 5.63 -16.29
N ARG A 32 -0.39 4.80 -15.87
CA ARG A 32 -1.29 4.11 -16.80
C ARG A 32 -2.21 5.08 -17.53
N LEU A 33 -2.84 6.01 -16.81
CA LEU A 33 -3.73 7.01 -17.42
C LEU A 33 -2.97 7.93 -18.39
N SER A 34 -1.80 8.41 -18.00
CA SER A 34 -0.91 9.23 -18.83
C SER A 34 -0.58 8.56 -20.17
N LYS A 35 -0.30 7.25 -20.17
CA LYS A 35 0.00 6.51 -21.41
C LYS A 35 -1.24 6.19 -22.22
N ASP A 36 -2.26 5.62 -21.59
CA ASP A 36 -3.40 5.05 -22.29
C ASP A 36 -4.38 6.12 -22.76
N TRP A 37 -4.57 7.19 -21.99
CA TRP A 37 -5.59 8.21 -22.27
C TRP A 37 -4.98 9.49 -22.85
N PHE A 38 -3.77 9.87 -22.40
CA PHE A 38 -3.12 11.10 -22.86
C PHE A 38 -2.04 10.87 -23.91
N GLY A 39 -1.75 9.60 -24.27
CA GLY A 39 -0.81 9.25 -25.32
C GLY A 39 0.65 9.63 -25.02
N LEU A 40 1.00 9.85 -23.74
CA LEU A 40 2.38 10.18 -23.36
C LEU A 40 3.31 9.00 -23.60
N SER A 41 4.53 9.29 -24.07
CA SER A 41 5.54 8.27 -24.32
C SER A 41 6.10 7.71 -23.01
N ARG A 42 6.68 6.51 -23.05
CA ARG A 42 7.27 5.87 -21.88
C ARG A 42 8.31 6.76 -21.20
N ASP A 43 9.15 7.43 -21.99
CA ASP A 43 10.25 8.25 -21.48
C ASP A 43 9.75 9.49 -20.74
N GLN A 44 8.64 10.08 -21.20
CA GLN A 44 8.02 11.25 -20.54
C GLN A 44 7.51 10.94 -19.15
N VAL A 45 7.06 9.70 -18.91
CA VAL A 45 6.42 9.28 -17.65
C VAL A 45 7.26 8.28 -16.84
N HIS A 46 8.47 7.96 -17.28
CA HIS A 46 9.31 6.95 -16.64
C HIS A 46 9.64 7.30 -15.19
N PHE A 47 9.76 8.59 -14.86
CA PHE A 47 9.99 9.05 -13.49
C PHE A 47 8.90 8.57 -12.50
N LEU A 48 7.66 8.34 -12.96
CA LEU A 48 6.60 7.78 -12.13
C LEU A 48 6.92 6.35 -11.70
N MET A 49 7.54 5.55 -12.58
CA MET A 49 7.99 4.19 -12.24
C MET A 49 9.17 4.21 -11.27
N SER A 50 10.08 5.17 -11.41
CA SER A 50 11.17 5.36 -10.45
C SER A 50 10.65 5.63 -9.02
N ILE A 51 9.56 6.39 -8.90
CA ILE A 51 8.87 6.60 -7.61
C ILE A 51 8.04 5.37 -7.21
N HIS A 52 7.38 4.71 -8.16
CA HIS A 52 6.53 3.52 -7.93
C HIS A 52 7.31 2.35 -7.33
N GLU A 53 8.53 2.11 -7.81
CA GLU A 53 9.36 0.98 -7.41
C GLU A 53 10.37 1.39 -6.33
N GLY A 54 10.52 2.69 -6.07
CA GLY A 54 11.49 3.21 -5.11
C GLY A 54 12.93 3.14 -5.63
N GLU A 55 13.13 3.17 -6.94
CA GLU A 55 14.43 3.09 -7.62
C GLU A 55 15.40 4.18 -7.13
N TYR A 56 14.90 5.34 -6.73
CA TYR A 56 15.69 6.43 -6.14
C TYR A 56 16.40 6.06 -4.83
N LEU A 57 16.03 4.94 -4.18
CA LEU A 57 16.71 4.38 -3.01
C LEU A 57 17.95 3.56 -3.39
N GLY A 58 18.19 3.33 -4.68
CA GLY A 58 19.26 2.52 -5.24
C GLY A 58 18.95 1.03 -5.27
N HIS A 59 19.70 0.30 -6.10
CA HIS A 59 19.47 -1.12 -6.42
C HIS A 59 19.38 -2.05 -5.21
N THR A 60 20.02 -1.71 -4.09
CA THR A 60 19.99 -2.53 -2.88
C THR A 60 18.67 -2.39 -2.13
N LEU A 61 18.09 -1.18 -2.06
CA LEU A 61 16.91 -0.88 -1.24
C LEU A 61 15.60 -0.96 -2.02
N GLU A 62 15.64 -0.79 -3.34
CA GLU A 62 14.47 -0.92 -4.23
C GLU A 62 13.71 -2.25 -4.01
N PRO A 63 14.35 -3.44 -3.97
CA PRO A 63 13.63 -4.69 -3.71
C PRO A 63 12.97 -4.73 -2.31
N PHE A 64 13.60 -4.12 -1.31
CA PHE A 64 13.02 -4.03 0.04
C PHE A 64 11.82 -3.09 0.07
N TYR A 65 11.85 -1.99 -0.68
CA TYR A 65 10.70 -1.09 -0.83
C TYR A 65 9.50 -1.82 -1.45
N VAL A 66 9.71 -2.54 -2.54
CA VAL A 66 8.66 -3.33 -3.20
C VAL A 66 8.14 -4.42 -2.25
N LEU A 67 9.03 -5.15 -1.58
CA LEU A 67 8.66 -6.19 -0.61
C LEU A 67 7.88 -5.61 0.57
N PHE A 68 8.31 -4.47 1.11
CA PHE A 68 7.63 -3.78 2.20
C PHE A 68 6.20 -3.39 1.83
N ASN A 69 5.99 -2.83 0.63
CA ASN A 69 4.65 -2.50 0.14
C ASN A 69 3.77 -3.76 0.00
N GLY A 70 4.29 -4.82 -0.61
CA GLY A 70 3.57 -6.07 -0.79
C GLY A 70 3.16 -6.74 0.53
N LEU A 71 4.08 -6.85 1.48
CA LEU A 71 3.79 -7.40 2.81
C LEU A 71 2.89 -6.47 3.63
N GLY A 72 3.11 -5.17 3.52
CA GLY A 72 2.35 -4.14 4.20
C GLY A 72 0.87 -4.17 3.83
N VAL A 73 0.53 -4.25 2.53
CA VAL A 73 -0.88 -4.31 2.10
C VAL A 73 -1.55 -5.60 2.55
N ILE A 74 -0.86 -6.75 2.48
CA ILE A 74 -1.39 -8.03 2.97
C ILE A 74 -1.69 -7.93 4.46
N TRP A 75 -0.74 -7.40 5.25
CA TRP A 75 -0.92 -7.22 6.67
C TRP A 75 -2.08 -6.27 7.01
N MET A 76 -2.22 -5.15 6.28
CA MET A 76 -3.34 -4.21 6.44
C MET A 76 -4.68 -4.88 6.16
N LEU A 77 -4.79 -5.67 5.08
CA LEU A 77 -6.01 -6.39 4.71
C LEU A 77 -6.38 -7.44 5.75
N VAL A 78 -5.42 -8.23 6.21
CA VAL A 78 -5.65 -9.28 7.22
C VAL A 78 -6.10 -8.65 8.54
N THR A 79 -5.35 -7.70 9.08
CA THR A 79 -5.64 -7.10 10.38
C THR A 79 -6.90 -6.24 10.36
N GLY A 80 -7.12 -5.47 9.29
CA GLY A 80 -8.35 -4.70 9.05
C GLY A 80 -9.57 -5.62 8.90
N GLY A 81 -9.46 -6.66 8.08
CA GLY A 81 -10.53 -7.65 7.86
C GLY A 81 -10.92 -8.38 9.14
N VAL A 82 -9.95 -8.78 9.97
CA VAL A 82 -10.20 -9.38 11.29
C VAL A 82 -10.98 -8.42 12.19
N MET A 83 -10.65 -7.12 12.20
CA MET A 83 -11.38 -6.13 12.99
C MET A 83 -12.81 -5.92 12.48
N VAL A 84 -13.01 -5.81 11.17
CA VAL A 84 -14.34 -5.68 10.54
C VAL A 84 -15.21 -6.89 10.84
N PHE A 85 -14.68 -8.11 10.62
CA PHE A 85 -15.41 -9.35 10.89
C PHE A 85 -15.88 -9.46 12.35
N GLN A 86 -15.02 -9.08 13.30
CA GLN A 86 -15.38 -9.10 14.72
C GLN A 86 -16.42 -8.04 15.08
N ASN A 87 -16.35 -6.86 14.48
CA ASN A 87 -17.35 -5.81 14.69
C ASN A 87 -18.72 -6.25 14.15
N LEU A 88 -18.77 -6.84 12.95
CA LEU A 88 -19.99 -7.38 12.36
C LEU A 88 -20.60 -8.46 13.25
N LYS A 89 -19.79 -9.45 13.69
CA LYS A 89 -20.26 -10.52 14.58
C LYS A 89 -20.86 -9.99 15.89
N ARG A 90 -20.35 -8.88 16.42
CA ARG A 90 -20.91 -8.23 17.62
C ARG A 90 -22.23 -7.54 17.30
N SER A 91 -22.32 -6.84 16.17
CA SER A 91 -23.55 -6.17 15.74
C SER A 91 -24.71 -7.14 15.50
N PHE A 92 -24.44 -8.34 15.01
CA PHE A 92 -25.46 -9.38 14.81
C PHE A 92 -25.90 -10.11 16.09
N LYS A 93 -25.15 -9.95 17.19
CA LYS A 93 -25.44 -10.60 18.49
C LYS A 93 -26.11 -9.63 19.48
N SER A 94 -26.13 -8.34 19.17
CA SER A 94 -26.84 -7.30 19.92
C SER A 94 -28.24 -7.09 19.36
#